data_AF-A0A382AID3-F1
#
_entry.id   AF-A0A382AID3-F1
#
_cell.length_a   1.000
_cell.length_b   1.000
_cell.length_c   1.000
_cell.angle_alpha   90.00
_cell.angle_beta   90.00
_cell.angle_gamma   90.00
#
_symmetry.space_group_name_H-M   'P 1'
#
loop_
_entity.id
_entity.type
_entity.pdbx_description
1 polymer ?
#
loop_
_entity_poly.entity_id
_entity_poly.type
_entity_poly.pdbx_seq_one_letter_code
_entity_poly.pdbx_strand_id
1 'polypeptide(L)' 'LEVVRRWTVPCVTTYTPSDHPVIDDLTGRVSALLGGNGYAAKCAPALGELAAIRLLDGSWNPEVDRDLFRLNGPDA' A
#
# COMPACT_ATOMS: atom_id res chain seq x y z
N LEU A 1 -11.04 5.24 32.72
CA LEU A 1 -11.38 4.33 31.60
C LEU A 1 -10.77 2.99 31.95
N GLU A 2 -11.58 1.93 32.04
CA GLU A 2 -11.14 0.58 32.45
C GLU A 2 -11.26 -0.39 31.26
N VAL A 3 -10.24 -1.22 31.04
CA VAL A 3 -10.25 -2.24 29.98
C VAL A 3 -10.93 -3.50 30.52
N VAL A 4 -12.15 -3.77 30.04
CA VAL A 4 -12.99 -4.87 30.52
C VAL A 4 -12.55 -6.24 29.97
N ARG A 5 -11.92 -6.28 28.78
CA ARG A 5 -11.44 -7.53 28.16
C ARG A 5 -10.38 -7.25 27.09
N ARG A 6 -9.41 -8.18 26.93
CA ARG A 6 -8.46 -8.20 25.82
C ARG A 6 -8.39 -9.60 25.23
N TRP A 7 -8.28 -9.68 23.91
CA TRP A 7 -7.93 -10.91 23.19
C TRP A 7 -7.08 -10.55 21.97
N THR A 8 -6.36 -11.53 21.45
CA THR A 8 -5.60 -11.41 20.20
C THR A 8 -6.26 -12.25 19.13
N VAL A 9 -6.11 -11.81 17.88
CA VAL A 9 -6.51 -12.58 16.70
C VAL A 9 -5.30 -12.67 15.76
N PRO A 10 -5.13 -13.77 15.02
CA PRO A 10 -4.14 -13.82 13.96
C PRO A 10 -4.40 -12.70 12.94
N CYS A 11 -3.33 -12.02 12.50
CA CYS A 11 -3.38 -11.02 11.45
C CYS A 11 -2.44 -11.46 10.33
N VAL A 12 -2.95 -11.53 9.10
CA VAL A 12 -2.14 -11.88 7.92
C VAL A 12 -1.64 -10.59 7.29
N THR A 13 -0.36 -10.56 6.96
CA THR A 13 0.27 -9.46 6.22
C THR A 13 0.98 -10.02 4.99
N THR A 14 1.09 -9.18 3.97
CA THR A 14 1.84 -9.45 2.74
C THR A 14 3.06 -8.55 2.72
N TYR A 15 4.18 -9.08 2.23
CA TYR A 15 5.45 -8.37 2.14
C TYR A 15 5.83 -8.10 0.70
N THR A 16 6.50 -6.98 0.46
CA THR A 16 7.07 -6.61 -0.84
C THR A 16 8.60 -6.63 -0.74
N PRO A 17 9.34 -6.89 -1.84
CA PRO A 17 10.79 -6.84 -1.82
C PRO A 17 11.37 -5.46 -1.49
N SER A 18 10.63 -4.38 -1.83
CA SER A 18 11.04 -2.99 -1.58
C SER A 18 10.78 -2.52 -0.15
N ASP A 19 10.12 -3.34 0.68
CA ASP A 19 9.59 -2.95 2.00
C ASP A 19 8.63 -1.75 1.97
N HIS A 20 8.12 -1.38 0.79
CA HIS A 20 7.09 -0.35 0.58
C HIS A 20 5.84 -0.94 -0.07
N PRO A 21 4.63 -0.43 0.22
CA PRO A 21 3.43 -0.84 -0.50
C PRO A 21 3.59 -0.65 -2.00
N VAL A 22 3.02 -1.54 -2.80
CA VAL A 22 3.00 -1.39 -4.25
C VAL A 22 1.77 -0.58 -4.63
N ILE A 23 1.98 0.52 -5.36
CA ILE A 23 0.96 1.33 -6.02
C ILE A 23 1.31 1.38 -7.51
N ASP A 24 0.93 0.33 -8.24
CA ASP A 24 1.27 0.21 -9.66
C ASP A 24 0.20 -0.49 -10.51
N ASP A 25 0.32 -0.38 -11.83
CA ASP A 25 -0.52 -1.10 -12.79
C ASP A 25 0.06 -2.48 -13.01
N LEU A 26 -0.71 -3.51 -12.71
CA LEU A 26 -0.33 -4.90 -13.01
C LEU A 26 -0.59 -5.23 -14.47
N THR A 27 -1.59 -4.58 -15.07
CA THR A 27 -1.92 -4.64 -16.49
C THR A 27 -2.55 -3.31 -16.92
N GLY A 28 -2.79 -3.10 -18.22
CA GLY A 28 -3.54 -1.93 -18.70
C GLY A 28 -5.01 -1.83 -18.26
N ARG A 29 -5.51 -2.76 -17.44
CA ARG A 29 -6.89 -2.77 -16.91
C ARG A 29 -6.97 -3.03 -15.41
N VAL A 30 -5.84 -3.30 -14.75
CA VAL A 30 -5.79 -3.70 -13.34
C VAL A 30 -4.68 -2.92 -12.67
N SER A 31 -5.06 -2.13 -11.67
CA SER A 31 -4.14 -1.42 -10.78
C SER A 31 -4.19 -2.01 -9.38
N ALA A 32 -3.08 -1.90 -8.66
CA ALA A 32 -2.90 -2.47 -7.34
C ALA A 32 -2.52 -1.40 -6.32
N LEU A 33 -3.06 -1.57 -5.11
CA LEU A 33 -2.54 -1.03 -3.85
C LEU A 33 -2.44 -2.22 -2.88
N LEU A 34 -1.24 -2.76 -2.68
CA LEU A 34 -1.02 -3.99 -1.91
C LEU A 34 0.30 -3.96 -1.14
N GLY A 35 0.58 -4.99 -0.35
CA GLY A 35 1.88 -5.10 0.33
C GLY A 35 2.01 -4.21 1.56
N GLY A 36 1.09 -4.36 2.52
CA GLY A 36 1.06 -3.47 3.70
C GLY A 36 2.26 -3.58 4.66
N ASN A 37 3.15 -4.56 4.46
CA ASN A 37 4.44 -4.73 5.15
C ASN A 37 4.35 -4.67 6.69
N GLY A 38 3.20 -5.02 7.27
CA GLY A 38 2.98 -5.00 8.71
C GLY A 38 2.83 -3.60 9.35
N TYR A 39 2.94 -2.51 8.58
CA TYR A 39 2.88 -1.14 9.13
C TYR A 39 1.88 -0.21 8.44
N ALA A 40 1.34 -0.57 7.28
CA ALA A 40 0.55 0.33 6.44
C ALA A 40 -0.86 0.64 6.98
N ALA A 41 -1.39 -0.15 7.92
CA ALA A 41 -2.76 0.03 8.42
C ALA A 41 -3.03 1.45 8.95
N LYS A 42 -2.03 2.06 9.62
CA LYS A 42 -2.13 3.43 10.18
C LYS A 42 -2.25 4.52 9.11
N CYS A 43 -1.77 4.26 7.90
CA CYS A 43 -1.75 5.23 6.80
C CYS A 43 -2.67 4.82 5.63
N ALA A 44 -3.62 3.91 5.87
CA ALA A 44 -4.55 3.44 4.85
C ALA A 44 -5.30 4.58 4.12
N PRO A 45 -5.76 5.67 4.79
CA PRO A 45 -6.40 6.78 4.07
C PRO A 45 -5.46 7.49 3.09
N ALA A 46 -4.24 7.82 3.52
CA ALA A 46 -3.27 8.51 2.68
C ALA A 46 -2.79 7.65 1.50
N LEU A 47 -2.57 6.34 1.75
CA LEU A 47 -2.23 5.39 0.68
C LEU A 47 -3.39 5.21 -0.31
N GLY A 48 -4.62 5.16 0.19
CA GLY A 48 -5.83 5.07 -0.64
C GLY A 48 -6.03 6.29 -1.51
N GLU A 49 -5.82 7.49 -0.97
CA GLU A 49 -5.86 8.74 -1.72
C GLU A 49 -4.80 8.78 -2.83
N LEU A 50 -3.55 8.45 -2.48
CA LEU A 50 -2.43 8.42 -3.42
C LEU A 50 -2.69 7.44 -4.58
N ALA A 51 -3.20 6.24 -4.26
CA ALA A 51 -3.55 5.24 -5.27
C ALA A 51 -4.75 5.66 -6.13
N ALA A 52 -5.77 6.28 -5.54
CA ALA A 52 -6.97 6.71 -6.25
C ALA A 52 -6.68 7.84 -7.22
N ILE A 53 -5.90 8.86 -6.81
CA ILE A 53 -5.45 9.95 -7.68
C ILE A 53 -4.74 9.34 -8.89
N ARG A 54 -3.69 8.55 -8.64
CA ARG A 54 -2.88 7.92 -9.69
C ARG A 54 -3.72 7.07 -10.65
N LEU A 55 -4.72 6.35 -10.16
CA LEU A 55 -5.63 5.55 -10.99
C LEU A 55 -6.54 6.41 -11.88
N LEU A 56 -7.07 7.51 -11.34
CA LEU A 56 -8.10 8.31 -12.00
C LEU A 56 -7.52 9.38 -12.94
N ASP A 57 -6.41 10.03 -12.56
CA ASP A 57 -5.82 11.14 -13.31
C ASP A 57 -4.42 10.83 -13.87
N GLY A 58 -3.80 9.73 -13.47
CA GLY A 58 -2.43 9.36 -13.88
C GLY A 58 -1.32 10.21 -13.23
N SER A 59 -1.68 11.16 -12.39
CA SER A 59 -0.79 12.06 -11.66
C SER A 59 -0.28 11.41 -10.36
N TRP A 60 0.73 12.05 -9.78
CA TRP A 60 1.37 11.58 -8.56
C TRP A 60 1.80 12.77 -7.73
N ASN A 61 1.71 12.66 -6.40
CA ASN A 61 2.18 13.72 -5.50
C ASN A 61 3.71 13.87 -5.64
N PRO A 62 4.23 15.01 -6.12
CA PRO A 62 5.67 15.20 -6.35
C PRO A 62 6.52 15.19 -5.07
N GLU A 63 5.90 15.35 -3.90
CA GLU A 63 6.60 15.28 -2.60
C GLU A 63 6.85 13.83 -2.13
N VAL A 64 6.22 12.85 -2.78
CA VAL A 64 6.36 11.42 -2.46
C VAL A 64 7.14 10.75 -3.57
N ASP A 65 8.26 10.08 -3.23
CA ASP A 65 9.01 9.31 -4.22
C ASP A 65 8.19 8.13 -4.73
N ARG A 66 7.77 8.22 -6.01
CA ARG A 66 6.96 7.20 -6.67
C ARG A 66 7.69 5.88 -6.81
N ASP A 67 9.01 5.90 -6.97
CA ASP A 67 9.78 4.71 -7.32
C ASP A 67 9.83 3.70 -6.16
N LEU A 68 9.62 4.16 -4.92
CA LEU A 68 9.45 3.31 -3.74
C LEU A 68 8.22 2.40 -3.85
N PHE A 69 7.16 2.88 -4.51
CA PHE A 69 5.87 2.18 -4.61
C PHE A 69 5.70 1.42 -5.93
N ARG A 70 6.66 1.51 -6.85
CA ARG A 70 6.61 0.76 -8.09
C ARG A 70 6.74 -0.73 -7.85
N LEU A 71 6.17 -1.50 -8.77
CA LEU A 71 6.44 -2.93 -8.82
C LEU A 71 7.90 -3.14 -9.26
N ASN A 72 8.81 -3.23 -8.30
CA ASN A 72 10.23 -3.52 -8.52
C ASN A 72 10.55 -4.89 -7.90
N GLY A 73 10.28 -5.96 -8.64
CA GLY A 73 10.60 -7.33 -8.25
C GLY A 73 11.46 -8.01 -9.31
N PRO A 74 12.10 -9.15 -9.01
CA PRO A 74 12.85 -9.93 -10.00
C PRO A 74 11.98 -10.43 -11.17
N ASP A 75 10.65 -10.41 -11.02
CA ASP A 75 9.64 -10.80 -12.01
C ASP A 75 8.84 -9.60 -12.57
N ALA A 76 9.24 -8.37 -12.26
CA ALA A 76 8.58 -7.13 -12.75
C ALA A 76 9.16 -6.64 -14.08
#